data_AF-A0A1H3JBL5-F1
#
_entry.id   AF-A0A1H3JBL5-F1
#
_cell.length_a   1.000
_cell.length_b   1.000
_cell.length_c   1.000
_cell.angle_alpha   90.00
_cell.angle_beta   90.00
_cell.angle_gamma   90.00
#
_symmetry.space_group_name_H-M   'P 1'
#
loop_
_entity.id
_entity.type
_entity.pdbx_description
1 polymer ?
#
loop_
_entity_poly.entity_id
_entity_poly.type
_entity_poly.pdbx_seq_one_letter_code
_entity_poly.pdbx_strand_id
1 'polypeptide(L)'
;MTEFLAHLRDPVLFATPVFLLFVAVEVLAVHVLGHDDNVVGYSAKDTRTSMAMGTGALVVNGFFRVVMLFVFAAIYEFAPVKWDPRDWWTWVIMLLGQELVFYAYHRASHRVRLLWAGHQVHHSSEHYNFSTALRQKWTPYFQLPFWSILAFAGIPPWMILTGLSIDLVYQFFVHTEKIGKLPRWFEYVFNTPSHHRVHHGSDAEYLDANYGGILIIWDRMFRSFVPEGKRPTYGLTKNIKTYNLLKVGFHEYGSIMRDVRAAHTWRARLGYVFGPPGWEPAVATAAPTGALVR
;
A
#
# COMPACT_ATOMS: atom_id res chain seq x y z
N MET A 1 -25.20 -23.57 1.18
CA MET A 1 -24.90 -22.35 1.96
C MET A 1 -23.73 -22.57 2.92
N THR A 2 -23.70 -23.67 3.66
CA THR A 2 -22.60 -24.05 4.57
C THR A 2 -21.24 -24.28 3.89
N GLU A 3 -21.18 -24.90 2.70
CA GLU A 3 -19.92 -25.02 1.94
C GLU A 3 -19.44 -23.67 1.35
N PHE A 4 -20.36 -22.84 0.86
CA PHE A 4 -20.04 -21.49 0.40
C PHE A 4 -19.46 -20.62 1.53
N LEU A 5 -20.05 -20.70 2.74
CA LEU A 5 -19.52 -20.05 3.93
C LEU A 5 -18.20 -20.66 4.41
N ALA A 6 -17.94 -21.95 4.17
CA ALA A 6 -16.67 -22.59 4.49
C ALA A 6 -15.50 -22.03 3.65
N HIS A 7 -15.77 -21.56 2.42
CA HIS A 7 -14.81 -20.85 1.57
C HIS A 7 -14.61 -19.36 1.93
N LEU A 8 -15.43 -18.80 2.83
CA LEU A 8 -15.26 -17.44 3.37
C LEU A 8 -14.33 -17.39 4.59
N ARG A 9 -13.56 -18.45 4.83
CA ARG A 9 -12.49 -18.51 5.81
C ARG A 9 -11.34 -17.59 5.38
N ASP A 10 -11.54 -16.29 5.55
CA ASP A 10 -10.57 -15.25 5.22
C ASP A 10 -9.30 -15.47 6.09
N PRO A 11 -8.12 -15.73 5.49
CA PRO A 11 -6.87 -15.88 6.22
C PRO A 11 -6.58 -14.74 7.21
N VAL A 12 -7.04 -13.52 6.91
CA VAL A 12 -6.85 -12.35 7.77
C VAL A 12 -7.55 -12.51 9.12
N LEU A 13 -8.74 -13.12 9.16
CA LEU A 13 -9.47 -13.34 10.40
C LEU A 13 -8.73 -14.30 11.33
N PHE A 14 -8.10 -15.35 10.78
CA PHE A 14 -7.26 -16.27 11.54
C PHE A 14 -5.93 -15.63 11.98
N ALA A 15 -5.38 -14.73 11.17
CA ALA A 15 -4.16 -14.01 11.49
C ALA A 15 -4.37 -12.89 12.52
N THR A 16 -5.60 -12.39 12.70
CA THR A 16 -5.89 -11.24 13.57
C THR A 16 -5.41 -11.42 15.02
N PRO A 17 -5.66 -12.55 15.72
CA PRO A 17 -5.10 -12.78 17.06
C PRO A 17 -3.57 -12.79 17.07
N VAL A 18 -2.95 -13.31 16.00
CA VAL A 18 -1.49 -13.32 15.83
C VAL A 18 -0.97 -11.89 15.67
N PHE A 19 -1.63 -11.05 14.86
CA PHE A 19 -1.25 -9.64 14.71
C PHE A 19 -1.28 -8.90 16.05
N LEU A 20 -2.34 -9.08 16.84
CA LEU A 20 -2.47 -8.44 18.15
C LEU A 20 -1.40 -8.93 19.13
N LEU A 21 -1.09 -10.23 19.11
CA LEU A 21 0.01 -10.80 19.89
C LEU A 21 1.35 -10.17 19.51
N PHE A 22 1.67 -10.08 18.21
CA PHE A 22 2.93 -9.50 17.74
C PHE A 22 3.05 -8.00 18.04
N VAL A 23 1.95 -7.24 17.95
CA VAL A 23 1.93 -5.85 18.43
C VAL A 23 2.24 -5.79 19.92
N ALA A 24 1.61 -6.63 20.74
CA ALA A 24 1.86 -6.64 22.18
C ALA A 24 3.31 -7.05 22.52
N VAL A 25 3.86 -8.04 21.81
CA VAL A 25 5.25 -8.48 21.95
C VAL A 25 6.23 -7.38 21.54
N GLU A 26 6.01 -6.69 20.42
CA GLU A 26 6.89 -5.60 19.98
C GLU A 26 6.83 -4.42 20.95
N VAL A 27 5.65 -4.05 21.43
CA VAL A 27 5.49 -3.04 22.49
C VAL A 27 6.26 -3.44 23.74
N LEU A 28 6.12 -4.68 24.23
CA LEU A 28 6.84 -5.15 25.40
C LEU A 28 8.36 -5.17 25.17
N ALA A 29 8.80 -5.63 24.00
CA ALA A 29 10.21 -5.65 23.62
C ALA A 29 10.83 -4.25 23.62
N VAL A 30 10.10 -3.25 23.10
CA VAL A 30 10.54 -1.84 23.13
C VAL A 30 10.63 -1.32 24.57
N HIS A 31 9.71 -1.69 25.46
CA HIS A 31 9.73 -1.24 26.86
C HIS A 31 10.78 -1.95 27.72
N VAL A 32 11.01 -3.25 27.51
CA VAL A 32 11.88 -4.09 28.35
C VAL A 32 13.33 -4.09 27.86
N LEU A 33 13.55 -4.23 26.56
CA LEU A 33 14.89 -4.31 25.97
C LEU A 33 15.45 -2.93 25.61
N GLY A 34 14.67 -1.87 25.83
CA GLY A 34 14.96 -0.53 25.35
C GLY A 34 14.82 -0.40 23.84
N HIS A 35 14.92 0.84 23.37
CA HIS A 35 15.12 1.13 21.96
C HIS A 35 16.63 1.28 21.70
N ASP A 36 17.08 0.80 20.54
CA ASP A 36 18.32 1.32 19.97
C ASP A 36 18.11 2.84 19.76
N ASP A 37 19.11 3.69 19.97
CA ASP A 37 18.93 5.17 20.04
C ASP A 37 18.21 5.77 18.82
N ASN A 38 18.19 5.03 17.72
CA ASN A 38 17.64 5.43 16.44
C ASN A 38 16.22 4.87 16.14
N VAL A 39 15.59 4.03 16.98
CA VAL A 39 14.23 3.49 16.72
C VAL A 39 13.17 4.47 17.21
N VAL A 40 12.19 4.82 16.36
CA VAL A 40 11.14 5.79 16.74
C VAL A 40 10.14 5.16 17.73
N GLY A 41 9.84 3.87 17.57
CA GLY A 41 9.03 3.10 18.52
C GLY A 41 7.52 3.38 18.39
N TYR A 42 6.82 3.46 19.51
CA TYR A 42 5.35 3.53 19.58
C TYR A 42 4.86 4.85 20.17
N SER A 43 3.70 5.31 19.67
CA SER A 43 2.93 6.40 20.27
C SER A 43 1.50 5.94 20.49
N ALA A 44 0.99 6.07 21.72
CA ALA A 44 -0.36 5.61 22.06
C ALA A 44 -1.46 6.24 21.19
N LYS A 45 -1.31 7.53 20.85
CA LYS A 45 -2.26 8.23 19.97
C LYS A 45 -2.19 7.67 18.55
N ASP A 46 -0.99 7.47 18.04
CA ASP A 46 -0.73 6.97 16.70
C ASP A 46 -1.22 5.52 16.53
N THR A 47 -0.84 4.64 17.46
CA THR A 47 -1.29 3.24 17.51
C THR A 47 -2.81 3.12 17.58
N ARG A 48 -3.47 3.92 18.42
CA ARG A 48 -4.94 3.93 18.48
C ARG A 48 -5.54 4.37 17.15
N THR A 49 -4.97 5.37 16.48
CA THR A 49 -5.42 5.79 15.15
C THR A 49 -5.21 4.67 14.12
N SER A 50 -4.06 3.98 14.12
CA SER A 50 -3.83 2.83 13.23
C SER A 50 -4.85 1.72 13.43
N MET A 51 -5.09 1.32 14.68
CA MET A 51 -6.06 0.28 15.00
C MET A 51 -7.48 0.70 14.61
N ALA A 52 -7.87 1.94 14.88
CA ALA A 52 -9.20 2.44 14.52
C ALA A 52 -9.39 2.53 12.99
N MET A 53 -8.37 2.97 12.24
CA MET A 53 -8.37 2.94 10.78
C MET A 53 -8.50 1.50 10.27
N GLY A 54 -7.76 0.56 10.85
CA GLY A 54 -7.83 -0.86 10.53
C GLY A 54 -9.21 -1.47 10.79
N THR A 55 -9.81 -1.21 11.96
CA THR A 55 -11.17 -1.68 12.28
C THR A 55 -12.20 -1.13 11.30
N GLY A 56 -12.13 0.15 10.95
CA GLY A 56 -13.00 0.74 9.92
C GLY A 56 -12.78 0.08 8.55
N ALA A 57 -11.53 -0.23 8.22
CA ALA A 57 -11.17 -0.89 6.97
C ALA A 57 -11.70 -2.33 6.90
N LEU A 58 -11.80 -3.08 8.00
CA LEU A 58 -12.41 -4.42 8.01
C LEU A 58 -13.85 -4.39 7.50
N VAL A 59 -14.64 -3.40 7.93
CA VAL A 59 -16.04 -3.24 7.51
C VAL A 59 -16.11 -2.85 6.03
N VAL A 60 -15.38 -1.80 5.63
CA VAL A 60 -15.42 -1.28 4.26
C VAL A 60 -14.85 -2.28 3.27
N ASN A 61 -13.69 -2.87 3.57
CA ASN A 61 -13.04 -3.83 2.69
C ASN A 61 -13.79 -5.15 2.65
N GLY A 62 -14.44 -5.58 3.74
CA GLY A 62 -15.31 -6.75 3.75
C GLY A 62 -16.47 -6.59 2.76
N PHE A 63 -17.16 -5.45 2.79
CA PHE A 63 -18.19 -5.13 1.80
C PHE A 63 -17.64 -5.12 0.37
N PHE A 64 -16.53 -4.43 0.12
CA PHE A 64 -15.95 -4.34 -1.22
C PHE A 64 -15.40 -5.67 -1.73
N ARG A 65 -14.94 -6.58 -0.86
CA ARG A 65 -14.54 -7.95 -1.24
C ARG A 65 -15.72 -8.75 -1.80
N VAL A 66 -16.91 -8.58 -1.25
CA VAL A 66 -18.13 -9.17 -1.81
C VAL A 66 -18.42 -8.57 -3.19
N VAL A 67 -18.33 -7.25 -3.36
CA VAL A 67 -18.49 -6.60 -4.68
C VAL A 67 -17.47 -7.11 -5.69
N MET A 68 -16.19 -7.18 -5.29
CA MET A 68 -15.11 -7.73 -6.12
C MET A 68 -15.38 -9.18 -6.50
N LEU A 69 -15.89 -10.03 -5.59
CA LEU A 69 -16.23 -11.41 -5.89
C LEU A 69 -17.22 -11.49 -7.06
N PHE A 70 -18.31 -10.72 -7.02
CA PHE A 70 -19.32 -10.71 -8.07
C PHE A 70 -18.77 -10.16 -9.39
N VAL A 71 -18.00 -9.07 -9.35
CA VAL A 71 -17.42 -8.48 -10.55
C VAL A 71 -16.38 -9.42 -11.18
N PHE A 72 -15.50 -10.01 -10.38
CA PHE A 72 -14.52 -10.98 -10.86
C PHE A 72 -15.19 -12.25 -11.38
N ALA A 73 -16.26 -12.73 -10.74
CA ALA A 73 -17.04 -13.86 -11.26
C ALA A 73 -17.66 -13.55 -12.63
N ALA A 74 -18.24 -12.36 -12.80
CA ALA A 74 -18.78 -11.93 -14.10
C ALA A 74 -17.68 -11.85 -15.18
N ILE A 75 -16.52 -11.29 -14.86
CA ILE A 75 -15.38 -11.19 -15.80
C ILE A 75 -14.81 -12.58 -16.12
N TYR A 76 -14.71 -13.45 -15.12
CA TYR A 76 -14.18 -14.81 -15.24
C TYR A 76 -15.00 -15.68 -16.22
N GLU A 77 -16.31 -15.41 -16.39
CA GLU A 77 -17.10 -16.11 -17.40
C GLU A 77 -16.66 -15.84 -18.84
N PHE A 78 -15.96 -14.72 -19.06
CA PHE A 78 -15.37 -14.36 -20.36
C PHE A 78 -13.89 -14.73 -20.46
N ALA A 79 -13.32 -15.40 -19.45
CA ALA A 79 -11.92 -15.79 -19.48
C ALA A 79 -11.66 -16.81 -20.62
N PRO A 80 -10.60 -16.64 -21.43
CA PRO A 80 -10.30 -17.53 -22.54
C PRO A 80 -9.80 -18.91 -22.06
N VAL A 81 -9.31 -18.98 -20.83
CA VAL A 81 -8.87 -20.19 -20.13
C VAL A 81 -9.46 -20.14 -18.72
N LYS A 82 -9.77 -21.29 -18.13
CA LYS A 82 -10.21 -21.41 -16.73
C LYS A 82 -9.25 -22.37 -16.02
N TRP A 83 -8.36 -21.83 -15.18
CA TRP A 83 -7.34 -22.63 -14.50
C TRP A 83 -7.93 -23.45 -13.36
N ASP A 84 -7.59 -24.74 -13.28
CA ASP A 84 -8.09 -25.62 -12.22
C ASP A 84 -7.32 -25.37 -10.91
N PRO A 85 -8.00 -25.01 -9.80
CA PRO A 85 -7.35 -24.78 -8.51
C PRO A 85 -6.72 -26.04 -7.89
N ARG A 86 -7.05 -27.24 -8.39
CA ARG A 86 -6.45 -28.51 -7.95
C ARG A 86 -5.03 -28.70 -8.49
N ASP A 87 -4.70 -28.00 -9.57
CA ASP A 87 -3.36 -28.00 -10.13
C ASP A 87 -2.44 -27.09 -9.32
N TRP A 88 -1.31 -27.62 -8.84
CA TRP A 88 -0.38 -26.85 -8.01
C TRP A 88 0.20 -25.63 -8.75
N TRP A 89 0.37 -25.71 -10.07
CA TRP A 89 0.89 -24.60 -10.88
C TRP A 89 -0.12 -23.44 -10.98
N THR A 90 -1.43 -23.68 -10.84
CA THR A 90 -2.43 -22.61 -10.80
C THR A 90 -2.19 -21.68 -9.62
N TRP A 91 -1.76 -22.21 -8.47
CA TRP A 91 -1.38 -21.41 -7.30
C TRP A 91 -0.12 -20.60 -7.56
N VAL A 92 0.87 -21.17 -8.26
CA VAL A 92 2.11 -20.45 -8.62
C VAL A 92 1.81 -19.31 -9.60
N ILE A 93 1.01 -19.57 -10.64
CA ILE A 93 0.57 -18.56 -11.61
C ILE A 93 -0.23 -17.46 -10.89
N MET A 94 -1.17 -17.85 -10.02
CA MET A 94 -1.95 -16.90 -9.22
C MET A 94 -1.05 -16.04 -8.36
N LEU A 95 -0.11 -16.62 -7.60
CA LEU A 95 0.79 -15.85 -6.72
C LEU A 95 1.70 -14.91 -7.51
N LEU A 96 2.33 -15.37 -8.60
CA LEU A 96 3.18 -14.51 -9.43
C LEU A 96 2.38 -13.39 -10.11
N GLY A 97 1.18 -13.71 -10.62
CA GLY A 97 0.27 -12.72 -11.21
C GLY A 97 -0.24 -11.71 -10.19
N GLN A 98 -0.63 -12.18 -9.01
CA GLN A 98 -1.04 -11.38 -7.86
C GLN A 98 0.05 -10.38 -7.48
N GLU A 99 1.29 -10.84 -7.35
CA GLU A 99 2.44 -10.00 -6.96
C GLU A 99 2.77 -8.96 -8.03
N LEU A 100 2.67 -9.32 -9.32
CA LEU A 100 2.86 -8.36 -10.41
C LEU A 100 1.75 -7.30 -10.43
N VAL A 101 0.50 -7.70 -10.25
CA VAL A 101 -0.64 -6.78 -10.20
C VAL A 101 -0.55 -5.89 -8.96
N PHE A 102 -0.17 -6.44 -7.81
CA PHE A 102 0.10 -5.67 -6.59
C PHE A 102 1.19 -4.64 -6.85
N TYR A 103 2.34 -5.04 -7.38
CA TYR A 103 3.44 -4.14 -7.72
C TYR A 103 2.97 -2.98 -8.63
N ALA A 104 2.22 -3.30 -9.70
CA ALA A 104 1.70 -2.29 -10.63
C ALA A 104 0.73 -1.33 -9.95
N TYR A 105 -0.22 -1.84 -9.15
CA TYR A 105 -1.17 -1.03 -8.39
C TYR A 105 -0.47 -0.16 -7.35
N HIS A 106 0.51 -0.72 -6.65
CA HIS A 106 1.22 -0.05 -5.58
C HIS A 106 2.09 1.07 -6.14
N ARG A 107 2.85 0.80 -7.21
CA ARG A 107 3.57 1.84 -7.96
C ARG A 107 2.63 2.93 -8.49
N ALA A 108 1.48 2.57 -9.07
CA ALA A 108 0.49 3.55 -9.50
C ALA A 108 -0.04 4.38 -8.31
N SER A 109 -0.19 3.77 -7.14
CA SER A 109 -0.59 4.45 -5.90
C SER A 109 0.42 5.47 -5.40
N HIS A 110 1.68 5.38 -5.80
CA HIS A 110 2.71 6.39 -5.52
C HIS A 110 2.88 7.41 -6.65
N ARG A 111 2.50 7.05 -7.89
CA ARG A 111 2.72 7.88 -9.09
C ARG A 111 1.48 8.64 -9.59
N VAL A 112 0.30 8.34 -9.07
CA VAL A 112 -0.97 8.98 -9.44
C VAL A 112 -1.63 9.54 -8.18
N ARG A 113 -1.79 10.87 -8.11
CA ARG A 113 -2.25 11.57 -6.90
C ARG A 113 -3.61 11.09 -6.40
N LEU A 114 -4.54 10.75 -7.29
CA LEU A 114 -5.83 10.18 -6.92
C LEU A 114 -5.71 8.83 -6.18
N LEU A 115 -4.78 7.97 -6.61
CA LEU A 115 -4.53 6.67 -5.97
C LEU A 115 -3.74 6.86 -4.66
N TRP A 116 -2.78 7.80 -4.67
CA TRP A 116 -2.04 8.24 -3.49
C TRP A 116 -2.97 8.76 -2.39
N ALA A 117 -4.05 9.47 -2.74
CA ALA A 117 -4.98 10.00 -1.74
C ALA A 117 -5.54 8.93 -0.80
N GLY A 118 -5.76 7.71 -1.30
CA GLY A 118 -6.15 6.57 -0.48
C GLY A 118 -4.95 5.90 0.17
N HIS A 119 -3.83 5.79 -0.53
CA HIS A 119 -2.67 5.05 -0.07
C HIS A 119 -1.82 5.78 0.99
N GLN A 120 -1.76 7.11 0.96
CA GLN A 120 -1.05 7.95 1.93
C GLN A 120 -1.48 7.69 3.37
N VAL A 121 -2.73 7.22 3.58
CA VAL A 121 -3.23 6.79 4.89
C VAL A 121 -2.27 5.81 5.53
N HIS A 122 -1.74 4.86 4.76
CA HIS A 122 -0.81 3.86 5.24
C HIS A 122 0.57 4.46 5.60
N HIS A 123 1.02 5.43 4.79
CA HIS A 123 2.29 6.14 4.98
C HIS A 123 2.24 7.28 5.98
N SER A 124 1.06 7.70 6.44
CA SER A 124 0.93 8.90 7.29
C SER A 124 1.40 8.71 8.73
N SER A 125 1.88 7.52 9.08
CA SER A 125 2.49 7.22 10.37
C SER A 125 3.87 7.83 10.47
N GLU A 126 4.13 8.63 11.50
CA GLU A 126 5.49 9.05 11.85
C GLU A 126 6.21 7.97 12.70
N HIS A 127 5.50 6.90 13.08
CA HIS A 127 6.03 5.76 13.83
C HIS A 127 5.94 4.48 12.98
N TYR A 128 7.03 3.76 12.74
CA TYR A 128 7.03 2.56 11.91
C TYR A 128 7.16 1.28 12.76
N ASN A 129 6.05 0.59 12.94
CA ASN A 129 5.95 -0.61 13.79
C ASN A 129 4.74 -1.45 13.35
N PHE A 130 4.48 -2.59 13.99
CA PHE A 130 3.41 -3.49 13.56
C PHE A 130 2.02 -2.85 13.57
N SER A 131 1.78 -1.81 14.38
CA SER A 131 0.49 -1.11 14.32
C SER A 131 0.31 -0.34 13.02
N THR A 132 1.38 0.10 12.36
CA THR A 132 1.34 0.79 11.06
C THR A 132 0.79 -0.10 9.96
N ALA A 133 1.06 -1.42 10.00
CA ALA A 133 0.43 -2.39 9.10
C ALA A 133 -1.11 -2.35 9.19
N LEU A 134 -1.65 -2.03 10.36
CA LEU A 134 -3.11 -1.98 10.58
C LEU A 134 -3.72 -0.66 10.12
N ARG A 135 -2.94 0.38 9.80
CA ARG A 135 -3.44 1.67 9.32
C ARG A 135 -3.87 1.57 7.85
N GLN A 136 -5.02 0.94 7.64
CA GLN A 136 -5.57 0.63 6.32
C GLN A 136 -6.54 1.70 5.82
N LYS A 137 -6.57 1.89 4.50
CA LYS A 137 -7.46 2.84 3.81
C LYS A 137 -8.90 2.35 3.73
N TRP A 138 -9.83 3.29 3.55
CA TRP A 138 -11.26 3.02 3.37
C TRP A 138 -11.72 3.20 1.91
N THR A 139 -10.77 3.24 0.97
CA THR A 139 -11.03 3.45 -0.46
C THR A 139 -10.47 2.30 -1.32
N PRO A 140 -10.88 1.03 -1.09
CA PRO A 140 -10.31 -0.12 -1.79
C PRO A 140 -10.73 -0.23 -3.26
N TYR A 141 -11.75 0.53 -3.70
CA TYR A 141 -12.35 0.43 -5.02
C TYR A 141 -11.39 0.62 -6.19
N PHE A 142 -10.27 1.32 -6.00
CA PHE A 142 -9.23 1.45 -7.02
C PHE A 142 -8.48 0.15 -7.33
N GLN A 143 -8.58 -0.87 -6.48
CA GLN A 143 -8.00 -2.19 -6.74
C GLN A 143 -8.79 -2.95 -7.81
N LEU A 144 -10.11 -2.76 -7.88
CA LEU A 144 -10.99 -3.51 -8.77
C LEU A 144 -10.47 -3.57 -10.24
N PRO A 145 -10.13 -2.45 -10.92
CA PRO A 145 -9.66 -2.53 -12.30
C PRO A 145 -8.33 -3.27 -12.47
N PHE A 146 -7.45 -3.25 -11.47
CA PHE A 146 -6.14 -3.92 -11.54
C PHE A 146 -6.29 -5.44 -11.41
N TRP A 147 -7.05 -5.89 -10.41
CA TRP A 147 -7.21 -7.32 -10.14
C TRP A 147 -8.19 -8.03 -11.08
N SER A 148 -9.07 -7.30 -11.77
CA SER A 148 -9.91 -7.83 -12.84
C SER A 148 -9.12 -8.55 -13.94
N ILE A 149 -7.86 -8.17 -14.17
CA ILE A 149 -7.00 -8.82 -15.16
C ILE A 149 -6.76 -10.29 -14.80
N LEU A 150 -6.61 -10.63 -13.51
CA LEU A 150 -6.41 -12.02 -13.08
C LEU A 150 -7.66 -12.87 -13.27
N ALA A 151 -8.83 -12.29 -13.02
CA ALA A 151 -10.11 -12.95 -13.27
C ALA A 151 -10.29 -13.22 -14.77
N PHE A 152 -9.99 -12.24 -15.62
CA PHE A 152 -10.02 -12.40 -17.08
C PHE A 152 -8.95 -13.38 -17.57
N ALA A 153 -7.79 -13.46 -16.92
CA ALA A 153 -6.75 -14.44 -17.22
C ALA A 153 -7.12 -15.88 -16.79
N GLY A 154 -8.30 -16.09 -16.21
CA GLY A 154 -8.81 -17.41 -15.86
C GLY A 154 -8.54 -17.87 -14.45
N ILE A 155 -8.09 -16.99 -13.55
CA ILE A 155 -7.87 -17.35 -12.15
C ILE A 155 -9.21 -17.32 -11.42
N PRO A 156 -9.60 -18.41 -10.72
CA PRO A 156 -10.85 -18.43 -9.97
C PRO A 156 -10.97 -17.23 -9.01
N PRO A 157 -12.10 -16.49 -9.01
CA PRO A 157 -12.26 -15.27 -8.21
C PRO A 157 -11.92 -15.43 -6.72
N TRP A 158 -12.30 -16.56 -6.12
CA TRP A 158 -12.01 -16.85 -4.71
C TRP A 158 -10.50 -17.00 -4.45
N MET A 159 -9.71 -17.51 -5.42
CA MET A 159 -8.25 -17.59 -5.29
C MET A 159 -7.62 -16.21 -5.30
N ILE A 160 -8.15 -15.28 -6.11
CA ILE A 160 -7.69 -13.89 -6.14
C ILE A 160 -7.90 -13.22 -4.78
N LEU A 161 -9.10 -13.38 -4.19
CA LEU A 161 -9.39 -12.84 -2.85
C LEU A 161 -8.55 -13.50 -1.76
N THR A 162 -8.26 -14.80 -1.90
CA THR A 162 -7.34 -15.52 -1.01
C THR A 162 -5.91 -14.98 -1.15
N GLY A 163 -5.43 -14.75 -2.37
CA GLY A 163 -4.12 -14.16 -2.65
C GLY A 163 -3.96 -12.76 -2.04
N LEU A 164 -4.96 -11.89 -2.18
CA LEU A 164 -5.02 -10.59 -1.49
C LEU A 164 -4.92 -10.70 0.03
N SER A 165 -5.42 -11.79 0.60
CA SER A 165 -5.39 -12.05 2.05
C SER A 165 -4.03 -12.56 2.50
N ILE A 166 -3.42 -13.47 1.74
CA ILE A 166 -2.06 -13.97 1.97
C ILE A 166 -1.06 -12.82 1.91
N ASP A 167 -1.17 -11.96 0.89
CA ASP A 167 -0.34 -10.77 0.73
C ASP A 167 -0.48 -9.81 1.92
N LEU A 168 -1.70 -9.52 2.37
CA LEU A 168 -1.92 -8.70 3.57
C LEU A 168 -1.29 -9.32 4.83
N VAL A 169 -1.39 -10.64 5.01
CA VAL A 169 -0.79 -11.34 6.14
C VAL A 169 0.74 -11.26 6.09
N TYR A 170 1.35 -11.47 4.92
CA TYR A 170 2.79 -11.32 4.75
C TYR A 170 3.22 -9.88 5.05
N GLN A 171 2.51 -8.90 4.47
CA GLN A 171 2.84 -7.50 4.60
C GLN A 171 2.80 -7.02 6.06
N PHE A 172 1.97 -7.61 6.93
CA PHE A 172 2.02 -7.30 8.36
C PHE A 172 3.45 -7.45 8.94
N PHE A 173 4.14 -8.55 8.62
CA PHE A 173 5.43 -8.87 9.24
C PHE A 173 6.61 -8.03 8.76
N VAL A 174 6.48 -7.33 7.63
CA VAL A 174 7.51 -6.39 7.17
C VAL A 174 7.45 -5.03 7.87
N HIS A 175 6.41 -4.74 8.66
CA HIS A 175 6.25 -3.47 9.37
C HIS A 175 6.93 -3.47 10.74
N THR A 176 8.26 -3.46 10.77
CA THR A 176 9.02 -3.34 12.03
C THR A 176 10.37 -2.68 11.80
N GLU A 177 10.82 -1.91 12.79
CA GLU A 177 12.18 -1.39 12.86
C GLU A 177 13.16 -2.34 13.56
N LYS A 178 12.65 -3.39 14.24
CA LYS A 178 13.46 -4.27 15.10
C LYS A 178 14.23 -5.33 14.33
N ILE A 179 13.73 -5.73 13.16
CA ILE A 179 14.42 -6.68 12.29
C ILE A 179 15.27 -5.90 11.28
N GLY A 180 16.58 -6.04 11.35
CA GLY A 180 17.53 -5.38 10.44
C GLY A 180 17.48 -5.95 9.02
N LYS A 181 18.64 -6.32 8.48
CA LYS A 181 18.74 -7.01 7.18
C LYS A 181 18.64 -8.53 7.37
N LEU A 182 17.97 -9.18 6.43
CA LEU A 182 17.86 -10.64 6.35
C LEU A 182 18.97 -11.21 5.44
N PRO A 183 19.18 -12.55 5.42
CA PRO A 183 20.17 -13.15 4.55
C PRO A 183 20.00 -12.72 3.09
N ARG A 184 21.13 -12.44 2.40
CA ARG A 184 21.15 -11.84 1.05
C ARG A 184 20.27 -12.57 0.03
N TRP A 185 20.22 -13.91 0.09
CA TRP A 185 19.39 -14.70 -0.82
C TRP A 185 17.90 -14.45 -0.60
N PHE A 186 17.48 -14.24 0.65
CA PHE A 186 16.10 -13.96 1.01
C PHE A 186 15.73 -12.55 0.57
N GLU A 187 16.58 -11.55 0.86
CA GLU A 187 16.40 -10.17 0.41
C GLU A 187 16.49 -10.01 -1.12
N TYR A 188 17.06 -10.97 -1.83
CA TYR A 188 17.06 -10.91 -3.28
C TYR A 188 15.67 -11.20 -3.86
N VAL A 189 14.89 -12.07 -3.22
CA VAL A 189 13.61 -12.58 -3.71
C VAL A 189 12.41 -11.95 -3.02
N PHE A 190 12.46 -11.83 -1.70
CA PHE A 190 11.34 -11.42 -0.86
C PHE A 190 11.47 -9.97 -0.41
N ASN A 191 10.32 -9.31 -0.28
CA ASN A 191 10.22 -8.04 0.42
C ASN A 191 10.49 -8.28 1.91
N THR A 192 11.29 -7.43 2.55
CA THR A 192 11.74 -7.63 3.93
C THR A 192 11.47 -6.37 4.74
N PRO A 193 11.57 -6.43 6.08
CA PRO A 193 11.48 -5.22 6.89
C PRO A 193 12.44 -4.11 6.43
N SER A 194 13.66 -4.46 5.99
CA SER A 194 14.62 -3.48 5.45
C SER A 194 14.12 -2.79 4.19
N HIS A 195 13.60 -3.55 3.24
CA HIS A 195 13.06 -3.00 1.99
C HIS A 195 11.80 -2.15 2.23
N HIS A 196 10.92 -2.62 3.12
CA HIS A 196 9.66 -1.95 3.41
C HIS A 196 9.84 -0.69 4.28
N ARG A 197 10.87 -0.64 5.12
CA ARG A 197 11.29 0.63 5.76
C ARG A 197 11.66 1.69 4.75
N VAL A 198 12.47 1.34 3.74
CA VAL A 198 12.81 2.25 2.62
C VAL A 198 11.54 2.71 1.92
N HIS A 199 10.63 1.79 1.60
CA HIS A 199 9.36 2.13 0.98
C HIS A 199 8.54 3.15 1.78
N HIS A 200 8.54 3.05 3.11
CA HIS A 200 7.86 3.99 4.00
C HIS A 200 8.67 5.25 4.32
N GLY A 201 9.89 5.36 3.81
CA GLY A 201 10.76 6.51 4.00
C GLY A 201 10.25 7.74 3.25
N SER A 202 10.27 8.88 3.93
CA SER A 202 9.98 10.20 3.36
C SER A 202 11.24 10.95 2.92
N ASP A 203 12.42 10.36 3.14
CA ASP A 203 13.70 10.88 2.64
C ASP A 203 13.74 10.91 1.11
N ALA A 204 14.35 11.94 0.55
CA ALA A 204 14.43 12.12 -0.91
C ALA A 204 15.04 10.93 -1.66
N GLU A 205 15.98 10.20 -1.04
CA GLU A 205 16.62 9.00 -1.62
C GLU A 205 15.75 7.74 -1.59
N TYR A 206 14.67 7.74 -0.80
CA TYR A 206 13.76 6.61 -0.61
C TYR A 206 12.39 6.82 -1.23
N LEU A 207 12.10 8.04 -1.73
CA LEU A 207 10.86 8.30 -2.45
C LEU A 207 10.75 7.41 -3.68
N ASP A 208 9.53 6.92 -3.92
CA ASP A 208 9.20 6.15 -5.11
C ASP A 208 10.02 4.85 -5.31
N ALA A 209 10.33 4.16 -4.20
CA ALA A 209 11.10 2.91 -4.20
C ALA A 209 10.33 1.74 -3.57
N ASN A 210 10.75 0.51 -3.93
CA ASN A 210 10.37 -0.76 -3.29
C ASN A 210 8.85 -0.99 -3.17
N TYR A 211 8.15 -1.12 -4.30
CA TYR A 211 6.69 -1.31 -4.36
C TYR A 211 6.21 -2.77 -4.20
N GLY A 212 7.10 -3.76 -4.12
CA GLY A 212 6.74 -5.17 -4.02
C GLY A 212 5.93 -5.52 -2.76
N GLY A 213 5.02 -6.48 -2.88
CA GLY A 213 4.22 -7.00 -1.76
C GLY A 213 5.01 -8.04 -0.98
N ILE A 214 4.87 -9.30 -1.38
CA ILE A 214 5.68 -10.44 -0.92
C ILE A 214 7.03 -10.49 -1.65
N LEU A 215 7.04 -10.25 -2.96
CA LEU A 215 8.20 -10.43 -3.83
C LEU A 215 8.81 -9.09 -4.24
N ILE A 216 10.09 -8.90 -3.91
CA ILE A 216 10.87 -7.70 -4.30
C ILE A 216 11.43 -7.80 -5.72
N ILE A 217 11.30 -8.96 -6.37
CA ILE A 217 11.84 -9.21 -7.71
C ILE A 217 11.32 -8.21 -8.75
N TRP A 218 10.06 -7.76 -8.61
CA TRP A 218 9.45 -6.81 -9.55
C TRP A 218 10.13 -5.44 -9.48
N ASP A 219 10.51 -4.97 -8.29
CA ASP A 219 11.28 -3.74 -8.14
C ASP A 219 12.66 -3.84 -8.79
N ARG A 220 13.30 -5.01 -8.74
CA ARG A 220 14.58 -5.24 -9.43
C ARG A 220 14.39 -5.21 -10.94
N MET A 221 13.39 -5.92 -11.44
CA MET A 221 13.09 -6.00 -12.88
C MET A 221 12.74 -4.64 -13.46
N PHE A 222 11.94 -3.84 -12.75
CA PHE A 222 11.46 -2.54 -13.19
C PHE A 222 12.26 -1.34 -12.65
N ARG A 223 13.41 -1.61 -12.02
CA ARG A 223 14.40 -0.61 -11.55
C ARG A 223 13.85 0.42 -10.55
N SER A 224 13.02 -0.03 -9.61
CA SER A 224 12.58 0.74 -8.44
C SER A 224 13.16 0.23 -7.12
N PHE A 225 14.03 -0.78 -7.16
CA PHE A 225 14.68 -1.29 -5.95
C PHE A 225 15.74 -0.32 -5.41
N VAL A 226 15.62 0.04 -4.13
CA VAL A 226 16.60 0.81 -3.36
C VAL A 226 16.92 0.08 -2.06
N PRO A 227 18.20 -0.27 -1.78
CA PRO A 227 18.58 -0.90 -0.53
C PRO A 227 18.55 0.11 0.62
N GLU A 228 18.24 -0.35 1.84
CA GLU A 228 18.33 0.50 3.03
C GLU A 228 19.79 0.90 3.31
N GLY A 229 20.05 2.21 3.28
CA GLY A 229 21.32 2.83 3.61
C GLY A 229 21.33 3.32 5.06
N LYS A 230 20.83 4.55 5.26
CA LYS A 230 20.54 5.10 6.60
C LYS A 230 19.13 4.70 7.03
N ARG A 231 18.85 4.76 8.34
CA ARG A 231 17.49 4.56 8.83
C ARG A 231 16.55 5.63 8.26
N PRO A 232 15.40 5.26 7.67
CA PRO A 232 14.46 6.21 7.08
C PRO A 232 13.74 7.10 8.11
N THR A 233 13.36 8.30 7.68
CA THR A 233 12.42 9.18 8.36
C THR A 233 11.00 8.84 7.90
N TYR A 234 10.11 8.48 8.83
CA TYR A 234 8.75 8.04 8.50
C TYR A 234 7.73 9.19 8.48
N GLY A 235 6.61 8.93 7.81
CA GLY A 235 5.52 9.87 7.63
C GLY A 235 5.38 10.29 6.18
N LEU A 236 4.62 11.35 5.96
CA LEU A 236 4.51 12.01 4.66
C LEU A 236 5.61 13.07 4.53
N THR A 237 5.99 13.39 3.30
CA THR A 237 6.84 14.56 3.01
C THR A 237 6.23 15.88 3.53
N LYS A 238 4.91 15.92 3.69
CA LYS A 238 4.16 16.97 4.39
C LYS A 238 3.16 16.35 5.37
N ASN A 239 3.55 16.19 6.63
CA ASN A 239 2.72 15.54 7.67
C ASN A 239 1.43 16.32 7.97
N ILE A 240 0.34 15.58 8.18
CA ILE A 240 -1.00 16.11 8.44
C ILE A 240 -1.30 16.44 9.92
N LYS A 241 -0.39 16.07 10.84
CA LYS A 241 -0.41 16.37 12.28
C LYS A 241 -1.80 16.24 12.93
N THR A 242 -2.49 15.12 12.67
CA THR A 242 -3.83 14.85 13.21
C THR A 242 -4.08 13.37 13.44
N TYR A 243 -4.93 13.06 14.41
CA TYR A 243 -5.39 11.70 14.74
C TYR A 243 -6.87 11.49 14.42
N ASN A 244 -7.54 12.48 13.82
CA ASN A 244 -8.94 12.38 13.42
C ASN A 244 -9.07 11.47 12.20
N LEU A 245 -9.83 10.38 12.32
CA LEU A 245 -9.92 9.32 11.30
C LEU A 245 -10.39 9.82 9.94
N LEU A 246 -11.37 10.72 9.91
CA LEU A 246 -11.87 11.29 8.66
C LEU A 246 -10.82 12.16 7.97
N LYS A 247 -10.08 12.96 8.72
CA LYS A 247 -8.97 13.74 8.15
C LYS A 247 -7.85 12.83 7.67
N VAL A 248 -7.44 11.84 8.45
CA VAL A 248 -6.43 10.86 8.05
C VAL A 248 -6.83 10.17 6.74
N GLY A 249 -8.08 9.69 6.67
CA GLY A 249 -8.62 8.98 5.51
C GLY A 249 -8.87 9.83 4.27
N PHE A 250 -9.25 11.11 4.42
CA PHE A 250 -9.83 11.88 3.31
C PHE A 250 -9.21 13.27 3.05
N HIS A 251 -8.21 13.72 3.81
CA HIS A 251 -7.65 15.07 3.62
C HIS A 251 -7.11 15.28 2.20
N GLU A 252 -6.43 14.27 1.62
CA GLU A 252 -5.79 14.41 0.32
C GLU A 252 -6.81 14.50 -0.82
N TYR A 253 -7.93 13.77 -0.73
CA TYR A 253 -9.06 13.96 -1.66
C TYR A 253 -9.63 15.39 -1.57
N GLY A 254 -9.73 15.93 -0.35
CA GLY A 254 -10.13 17.32 -0.14
C GLY A 254 -9.13 18.33 -0.73
N SER A 255 -7.83 18.04 -0.67
CA SER A 255 -6.77 18.84 -1.30
C SER A 255 -6.86 18.80 -2.82
N ILE A 256 -7.00 17.61 -3.43
CA ILE A 256 -7.22 17.46 -4.88
C ILE A 256 -8.43 18.28 -5.32
N MET A 257 -9.55 18.19 -4.60
CA MET A 257 -10.76 18.93 -4.95
C MET A 257 -10.57 20.46 -4.89
N ARG A 258 -9.82 20.96 -3.90
CA ARG A 258 -9.49 22.39 -3.81
C ARG A 258 -8.61 22.84 -4.97
N ASP A 259 -7.57 22.08 -5.29
CA ASP A 259 -6.64 22.42 -6.37
C ASP A 259 -7.33 22.38 -7.74
N VAL A 260 -8.20 21.40 -7.98
CA VAL A 260 -9.02 21.30 -9.20
C VAL A 260 -9.99 22.48 -9.33
N ARG A 261 -10.62 22.91 -8.22
CA ARG A 261 -11.52 24.08 -8.21
C ARG A 261 -10.77 25.39 -8.45
N ALA A 262 -9.55 25.51 -7.93
CA ALA A 262 -8.70 26.69 -8.12
C ALA A 262 -8.05 26.73 -9.52
N ALA A 263 -7.89 25.59 -10.19
CA ALA A 263 -7.30 25.52 -11.52
C ALA A 263 -8.17 26.17 -12.61
N HIS A 264 -7.55 27.07 -13.36
CA HIS A 264 -8.16 27.80 -14.49
C HIS A 264 -8.14 27.02 -15.82
N THR A 265 -7.35 25.95 -15.94
CA THR A 265 -7.24 25.16 -17.17
C THR A 265 -7.54 23.68 -16.93
N TRP A 266 -8.09 23.00 -17.94
CA TRP A 266 -8.32 21.56 -17.89
C TRP A 266 -7.03 20.75 -17.73
N ARG A 267 -5.93 21.21 -18.33
CA ARG A 267 -4.61 20.59 -18.16
C ARG A 267 -4.18 20.61 -16.69
N ALA A 268 -4.34 21.74 -15.99
CA ALA A 268 -4.02 21.84 -14.57
C ALA A 268 -4.95 20.97 -13.72
N ARG A 269 -6.26 20.96 -14.01
CA ARG A 269 -7.21 20.08 -13.32
C ARG A 269 -6.85 18.60 -13.44
N LEU A 270 -6.56 18.13 -14.66
CA LEU A 270 -6.15 16.76 -14.88
C LEU A 270 -4.79 16.44 -14.24
N GLY A 271 -3.85 17.40 -14.28
CA GLY A 271 -2.56 17.26 -13.61
C GLY A 271 -2.68 17.08 -12.09
N TYR A 272 -3.57 17.84 -11.43
CA TYR A 272 -3.82 17.68 -10.00
C TYR A 272 -4.52 16.37 -9.61
N VAL A 273 -5.19 15.69 -10.55
CA VAL A 273 -5.85 14.40 -10.27
C VAL A 273 -4.95 13.23 -10.62
N PHE A 274 -4.34 13.27 -11.81
CA PHE A 274 -3.65 12.12 -12.42
C PHE A 274 -2.13 12.24 -12.46
N GLY A 275 -1.58 13.42 -12.20
CA GLY A 275 -0.13 13.60 -12.04
C GLY A 275 0.39 12.97 -10.75
N PRO A 276 1.73 12.92 -10.58
CA PRO A 276 2.33 12.44 -9.34
C PRO A 276 1.97 13.32 -8.13
N PRO A 277 2.02 12.78 -6.90
CA PRO A 277 1.90 13.59 -5.69
C PRO A 277 2.92 14.74 -5.72
N GLY A 278 2.47 15.96 -5.44
CA GLY A 278 3.31 17.16 -5.52
C GLY A 278 3.49 17.73 -6.94
N TRP A 279 2.76 17.23 -7.95
CA TRP A 279 2.71 17.85 -9.27
C TRP A 279 2.18 19.29 -9.19
N GLU A 280 2.84 20.19 -9.92
CA GLU A 280 2.43 21.58 -10.10
C GLU A 280 2.38 21.93 -11.59
N PRO A 281 1.47 22.84 -12.02
CA PRO A 281 1.44 23.31 -13.39
C PRO A 281 2.74 24.04 -13.73
N ALA A 282 3.28 23.78 -14.92
CA ALA A 282 4.43 24.55 -15.41
C ALA A 282 4.08 26.04 -15.41
N VAL A 283 4.81 26.82 -14.62
CA VAL A 283 4.73 28.28 -14.66
C VAL A 283 5.21 28.68 -16.05
N ALA A 284 4.39 29.40 -16.81
CA ALA A 284 4.87 30.07 -18.02
C ALA A 284 5.94 31.07 -17.58
N THR A 285 7.21 30.70 -17.72
CA THR A 285 8.32 31.63 -17.54
C THR A 285 8.09 32.77 -18.52
N ALA A 286 7.75 33.95 -18.00
CA ALA A 286 7.81 35.17 -18.78
C ALA A 286 9.21 35.26 -19.37
N ALA A 287 9.29 35.45 -20.69
CA ALA A 287 10.56 35.63 -21.39
C ALA A 287 11.38 36.73 -20.67
N PRO A 288 12.70 36.57 -20.53
CA PRO A 288 13.52 37.64 -19.98
C PRO A 288 13.36 38.85 -20.89
N THR A 289 12.77 39.92 -20.37
CA THR A 289 12.80 41.24 -20.99
C THR A 289 14.27 41.62 -21.12
N GLY A 290 14.80 41.49 -22.34
CA GLY A 290 16.14 41.92 -22.67
C GLY A 290 16.32 43.38 -22.26
N ALA A 291 17.15 43.60 -21.26
CA ALA A 291 17.68 44.92 -20.97
C ALA A 291 18.49 45.35 -22.20
N LEU A 292 17.96 46.31 -22.94
CA LEU A 292 18.72 47.12 -23.87
C LEU A 292 19.83 47.82 -23.08
N VAL A 293 21.05 47.29 -23.17
CA VAL A 293 22.25 48.03 -22.78
C VAL A 293 22.56 48.97 -23.93
N ARG A 294 22.47 50.27 -23.65
CA ARG A 294 23.05 51.35 -24.46
C ARG A 294 24.56 51.39 -24.27
#